data_AF-A0A3C0S9B7-F1
#
_entry.id   AF-A0A3C0S9B7-F1
#
_cell.length_a   1.000
_cell.length_b   1.000
_cell.length_c   1.000
_cell.angle_alpha   90.00
_cell.angle_beta   90.00
_cell.angle_gamma   90.00
#
_symmetry.space_group_name_H-M   'P 1'
#
loop_
_entity.id
_entity.type
_entity.pdbx_description
1 polymer ?
#
loop_
_entity_poly.entity_id
_entity_poly.type
_entity_poly.pdbx_seq_one_letter_code
_entity_poly.pdbx_strand_id
1 'polypeptide(L)'
;MVIIPEGNVEWSGKNINVFPFYMDRYETTQQTYEKITGKNPSFFKGSTRPVEKVNWFEAEKYCQSTGKRLPTEWEWERAAQLRDKVIFSKDLVVDSGWFKGNSEMKTHPVGQKKQNPFGLYDMTGNVWEWTSSDHENGGKVMRGGSWRNSDNSMRPSKRITSLPLYRYHYVGFRCAVSMTHKLKGFDEN
;
A
#
# COMPACT_ATOMS: atom_id res chain seq x y z
N MET A 1 4.87 11.97 2.22
CA MET A 1 5.61 10.70 2.00
C MET A 1 6.59 10.48 3.14
N VAL A 2 7.14 9.26 3.24
CA VAL A 2 8.27 8.89 4.12
C VAL A 2 9.33 8.20 3.27
N ILE A 3 10.58 8.30 3.69
CA ILE A 3 11.69 7.55 3.08
C ILE A 3 11.69 6.14 3.63
N ILE A 4 11.78 5.16 2.73
CA ILE A 4 12.00 3.76 3.07
C ILE A 4 13.46 3.47 2.72
N PRO A 5 14.31 3.16 3.72
CA PRO A 5 15.71 2.88 3.47
C PRO A 5 15.88 1.55 2.75
N GLU A 6 17.07 1.35 2.17
CA GLU A 6 17.45 0.09 1.56
C GLU A 6 17.21 -1.09 2.52
N GLY A 7 16.91 -2.25 1.96
CA GLY A 7 16.84 -3.48 2.72
C GLY A 7 16.41 -4.66 1.85
N ASN A 8 16.21 -5.80 2.50
CA ASN A 8 15.88 -7.03 1.81
C ASN A 8 14.50 -7.54 2.22
N VAL A 9 13.83 -8.20 1.28
CA VAL A 9 12.64 -9.01 1.52
C VAL A 9 12.99 -10.45 1.16
N GLU A 10 12.77 -11.38 2.07
CA GLU A 10 12.95 -12.81 1.79
C GLU A 10 11.69 -13.37 1.12
N TRP A 11 11.86 -13.98 -0.04
CA TRP A 11 10.77 -14.62 -0.78
C TRP A 11 11.23 -15.93 -1.39
N SER A 12 10.57 -17.04 -1.01
CA SER A 12 10.87 -18.39 -1.50
C SER A 12 12.36 -18.76 -1.40
N GLY A 13 13.01 -18.42 -0.28
CA GLY A 13 14.42 -18.69 -0.02
C GLY A 13 15.39 -17.77 -0.77
N LYS A 14 14.90 -16.71 -1.42
CA LYS A 14 15.72 -15.69 -2.09
C LYS A 14 15.62 -14.36 -1.39
N ASN A 15 16.73 -13.62 -1.35
CA ASN A 15 16.74 -12.23 -0.90
C ASN A 15 16.49 -11.30 -2.08
N ILE A 16 15.41 -10.53 -2.01
CA ILE A 16 15.08 -9.47 -2.96
C ILE A 16 15.61 -8.15 -2.39
N ASN A 17 16.59 -7.54 -3.05
CA ASN A 17 17.07 -6.21 -2.66
C ASN A 17 16.06 -5.13 -3.07
N VAL A 18 15.73 -4.26 -2.13
CA VAL A 18 14.86 -3.10 -2.32
C VAL A 18 15.68 -1.84 -2.06
N PHE A 19 15.98 -1.11 -3.14
CA PHE A 19 16.67 0.18 -3.06
C PHE A 19 15.83 1.24 -2.32
N PRO A 20 16.45 2.30 -1.79
CA PRO A 20 15.71 3.38 -1.15
C PRO A 20 14.68 4.04 -2.06
N PHE A 21 13.52 4.34 -1.51
CA PHE A 21 12.42 5.00 -2.21
C PHE A 21 11.54 5.79 -1.24
N TYR A 22 10.63 6.62 -1.76
CA TYR A 22 9.62 7.30 -0.95
C TYR A 22 8.26 6.63 -1.12
N MET A 23 7.47 6.53 -0.05
CA MET A 23 6.09 6.04 -0.09
C MET A 23 5.13 7.02 0.60
N ASP A 24 3.90 7.12 0.10
CA ASP A 24 2.83 7.87 0.78
C ASP A 24 2.53 7.28 2.17
N ARG A 25 2.38 8.17 3.16
CA ARG A 25 2.17 7.80 4.58
C ARG A 25 0.87 7.03 4.81
N TYR A 26 -0.11 7.31 3.98
CA TYR A 26 -1.48 6.82 4.04
C TYR A 26 -1.85 6.26 2.68
N GLU A 27 -2.91 5.46 2.64
CA GLU A 27 -3.66 5.19 1.43
C GLU A 27 -4.13 6.51 0.78
N THR A 28 -4.26 6.53 -0.55
CA THR A 28 -4.82 7.69 -1.25
C THR A 28 -6.24 7.94 -0.75
N THR A 29 -6.54 9.14 -0.26
CA THR A 29 -7.88 9.45 0.28
C THR A 29 -8.86 9.79 -0.83
N GLN A 30 -10.16 9.67 -0.54
CA GLN A 30 -11.22 10.07 -1.46
C GLN A 30 -11.09 11.54 -1.87
N GLN A 31 -10.77 12.43 -0.93
CA GLN A 31 -10.58 13.85 -1.21
C GLN A 31 -9.43 14.10 -2.20
N THR A 32 -8.26 13.49 -1.99
CA THR A 32 -7.11 13.69 -2.88
C THR A 32 -7.33 13.04 -4.24
N TYR A 33 -8.04 11.90 -4.28
CA TYR A 33 -8.42 11.26 -5.52
C TYR A 33 -9.38 12.12 -6.35
N GLU A 34 -10.44 12.61 -5.71
CA GLU A 34 -11.48 13.43 -6.33
C GLU A 34 -10.92 14.76 -6.83
N LYS A 35 -10.03 15.40 -6.06
CA LYS A 35 -9.37 16.65 -6.47
C LYS A 35 -8.57 16.52 -7.77
N ILE A 36 -7.96 15.37 -8.04
CA ILE A 36 -7.10 15.15 -9.22
C ILE A 36 -7.91 14.59 -10.40
N THR A 37 -8.90 13.73 -10.13
CA THR A 37 -9.61 12.98 -11.18
C THR A 37 -10.99 13.53 -11.51
N GLY A 38 -11.54 14.39 -10.64
CA GLY A 38 -12.93 14.86 -10.72
C GLY A 38 -13.97 13.79 -10.40
N LYS A 39 -13.57 12.64 -9.82
CA LYS A 39 -14.45 11.50 -9.55
C LYS A 39 -14.23 10.94 -8.15
N ASN A 40 -15.30 10.40 -7.55
CA ASN A 40 -15.23 9.63 -6.32
C ASN A 40 -15.98 8.29 -6.48
N PRO A 41 -15.29 7.21 -6.91
CA PRO A 41 -15.92 5.92 -7.19
C PRO A 41 -16.25 5.11 -5.94
N SER A 42 -15.79 5.57 -4.76
CA SER A 42 -15.83 4.81 -3.52
C SER A 42 -17.25 4.51 -3.06
N PHE A 43 -17.47 3.28 -2.61
CA PHE A 43 -18.70 2.84 -1.97
C PHE A 43 -18.90 3.50 -0.60
N PHE A 44 -17.89 3.48 0.27
CA PHE A 44 -17.97 4.02 1.63
C PHE A 44 -17.58 5.48 1.66
N LYS A 45 -18.54 6.40 1.71
CA LYS A 45 -18.27 7.84 1.61
C LYS A 45 -17.57 8.42 2.84
N GLY A 46 -16.57 9.25 2.59
CA GLY A 46 -15.91 10.10 3.59
C GLY A 46 -14.59 10.66 3.06
N SER A 47 -14.39 11.97 3.12
CA SER A 47 -13.27 12.67 2.47
C SER A 47 -11.89 12.14 2.87
N THR A 48 -11.72 11.72 4.11
CA THR A 48 -10.47 11.21 4.69
C THR A 48 -10.35 9.67 4.68
N ARG A 49 -11.36 8.95 4.17
CA ARG A 49 -11.30 7.51 3.96
C ARG A 49 -10.44 7.20 2.74
N PRO A 50 -9.84 6.00 2.66
CA PRO A 50 -9.17 5.56 1.44
C PRO A 50 -10.15 5.57 0.26
N VAL A 51 -9.65 5.92 -0.91
CA VAL A 51 -10.38 5.68 -2.15
C VAL A 51 -10.40 4.17 -2.42
N GLU A 52 -11.59 3.62 -2.61
CA GLU A 52 -11.81 2.25 -3.09
C GLU A 52 -12.73 2.22 -4.32
N LYS A 53 -12.96 1.03 -4.89
CA LYS A 53 -13.63 0.81 -6.19
C LYS A 53 -12.89 1.44 -7.38
N VAL A 54 -11.57 1.51 -7.27
CA VAL A 54 -10.66 1.82 -8.37
C VAL A 54 -10.04 0.53 -8.91
N ASN A 55 -9.91 0.44 -10.23
CA ASN A 55 -9.17 -0.65 -10.84
C ASN A 55 -7.67 -0.31 -10.88
N TRP A 56 -6.84 -1.26 -11.30
CA TRP A 56 -5.39 -1.08 -11.29
C TRP A 56 -4.93 0.05 -12.20
N PHE A 57 -5.51 0.16 -13.40
CA PHE A 57 -5.16 1.22 -14.37
C PHE A 57 -5.50 2.62 -13.87
N GLU A 58 -6.63 2.77 -13.16
CA GLU A 58 -7.02 4.04 -12.55
C GLU A 58 -6.09 4.44 -11.40
N ALA A 59 -5.67 3.47 -10.59
CA ALA A 59 -4.70 3.68 -9.52
C ALA A 59 -3.33 4.08 -10.07
N GLU A 60 -2.84 3.37 -11.10
CA GLU A 60 -1.59 3.69 -11.77
C GLU A 60 -1.64 5.08 -12.41
N LYS A 61 -2.69 5.38 -13.19
CA LYS A 61 -2.88 6.68 -13.85
C LYS A 61 -2.92 7.83 -12.84
N TYR A 62 -3.55 7.64 -11.68
CA TYR A 62 -3.54 8.64 -10.61
C TYR A 62 -2.13 8.86 -10.06
N CYS A 63 -1.38 7.80 -9.77
CA CYS A 63 -0.02 7.97 -9.27
C CYS A 63 0.84 8.69 -10.32
N GLN A 64 0.74 8.32 -11.60
CA GLN A 64 1.46 8.99 -12.69
C GLN A 64 1.09 10.47 -12.82
N SER A 65 -0.19 10.84 -12.74
CA SER A 65 -0.62 12.24 -12.85
C SER A 65 -0.15 13.12 -11.68
N THR A 66 0.27 12.51 -10.58
CA THR A 66 0.87 13.20 -9.42
C THR A 66 2.39 13.14 -9.40
N GLY A 67 3.03 12.67 -10.48
CA GLY A 67 4.49 12.52 -10.58
C GLY A 67 5.05 11.33 -9.79
N LYS A 68 4.21 10.32 -9.52
CA LYS A 68 4.52 9.13 -8.73
C LYS A 68 4.25 7.86 -9.54
N ARG A 69 4.33 6.70 -8.90
CA ARG A 69 3.95 5.38 -9.43
C ARG A 69 3.32 4.52 -8.34
N LEU A 70 2.75 3.38 -8.71
CA LEU A 70 2.46 2.33 -7.73
C LEU A 70 3.78 1.74 -7.19
N PRO A 71 3.83 1.33 -5.91
CA PRO A 71 4.96 0.57 -5.39
C PRO A 71 5.01 -0.82 -6.05
N THR A 72 6.19 -1.41 -6.16
CA THR A 72 6.30 -2.86 -6.40
C THR A 72 5.82 -3.61 -5.17
N GLU A 73 5.49 -4.90 -5.31
CA GLU A 73 5.11 -5.70 -4.15
C GLU A 73 6.23 -5.81 -3.11
N TRP A 74 7.49 -5.77 -3.55
CA TRP A 74 8.67 -5.87 -2.69
C TRP A 74 8.93 -4.58 -1.94
N GLU A 75 8.75 -3.43 -2.61
CA GLU A 75 8.75 -2.13 -1.96
C GLU A 75 7.63 -2.03 -0.92
N TRP A 76 6.42 -2.51 -1.26
CA TRP A 76 5.32 -2.53 -0.32
C TRP A 76 5.63 -3.40 0.89
N GLU A 77 6.14 -4.62 0.70
CA GLU A 77 6.49 -5.52 1.80
C GLU A 77 7.60 -4.96 2.69
N ARG A 78 8.66 -4.39 2.07
CA ARG A 78 9.74 -3.69 2.77
C ARG A 78 9.18 -2.55 3.62
N ALA A 79 8.28 -1.76 3.06
CA ALA A 79 7.63 -0.64 3.74
C ALA A 79 6.70 -1.11 4.88
N ALA A 80 6.13 -2.30 4.78
CA ALA A 80 5.25 -2.90 5.78
C ALA A 80 5.99 -3.63 6.91
N GLN A 81 7.31 -3.80 6.80
CA GLN A 81 8.11 -4.49 7.82
C GLN A 81 7.99 -3.82 9.19
N LEU A 82 7.90 -4.67 10.20
CA LEU A 82 7.89 -4.29 11.60
C LEU A 82 9.34 -4.26 12.10
N ARG A 83 9.59 -3.72 13.30
CA ARG A 83 10.91 -3.82 13.93
C ARG A 83 11.30 -5.30 14.08
N ASP A 84 12.58 -5.58 13.94
CA ASP A 84 13.13 -6.92 14.15
C ASP A 84 12.64 -7.48 15.49
N LYS A 85 12.26 -8.77 15.49
CA LYS A 85 11.71 -9.54 16.63
C LYS A 85 10.24 -9.29 16.98
N VAL A 86 9.49 -8.46 16.24
CA VAL A 86 8.03 -8.37 16.44
C VAL A 86 7.36 -9.60 15.81
N ILE A 87 6.80 -10.46 16.65
CA ILE A 87 5.94 -11.56 16.20
C ILE A 87 4.63 -10.95 15.71
N PHE A 88 4.26 -11.25 14.46
CA PHE A 88 2.96 -10.85 13.93
C PHE A 88 1.85 -11.57 14.71
N SER A 89 1.10 -10.82 15.50
CA SER A 89 0.05 -11.30 16.41
C SER A 89 -1.27 -10.58 16.17
N LYS A 90 -2.34 -11.12 16.75
CA LYS A 90 -3.66 -10.47 16.72
C LYS A 90 -3.64 -9.08 17.36
N ASP A 91 -2.95 -8.91 18.49
CA ASP A 91 -2.88 -7.63 19.20
C ASP A 91 -2.22 -6.55 18.34
N LEU A 92 -1.15 -6.92 17.61
CA LEU A 92 -0.52 -6.02 16.66
C LEU A 92 -1.51 -5.56 15.57
N VAL A 93 -2.31 -6.48 15.03
CA VAL A 93 -3.33 -6.17 14.01
C VAL A 93 -4.42 -5.27 14.59
N VAL A 94 -4.84 -5.48 15.84
CA VAL A 94 -5.83 -4.64 16.52
C VAL A 94 -5.34 -3.20 16.68
N ASP A 95 -4.08 -3.02 17.04
CA ASP A 95 -3.46 -1.71 17.26
C ASP A 95 -3.18 -0.96 15.96
N SER A 96 -2.82 -1.69 14.91
CA SER A 96 -2.23 -1.12 13.69
C SER A 96 -3.17 -1.14 12.48
N GLY A 97 -4.35 -1.76 12.62
CA GLY A 97 -5.19 -2.10 11.47
C GLY A 97 -6.69 -2.04 11.68
N TRP A 98 -7.40 -1.80 10.59
CA TRP A 98 -8.85 -1.98 10.47
C TRP A 98 -9.17 -3.27 9.74
N PHE A 99 -9.80 -4.22 10.42
CA PHE A 99 -10.10 -5.57 9.91
C PHE A 99 -11.47 -6.03 10.41
N LYS A 100 -11.94 -7.21 9.99
CA LYS A 100 -13.32 -7.67 10.25
C LYS A 100 -13.74 -7.58 11.73
N GLY A 101 -12.79 -7.78 12.66
CA GLY A 101 -13.05 -7.77 14.10
C GLY A 101 -13.24 -6.38 14.72
N ASN A 102 -12.81 -5.30 14.07
CA ASN A 102 -12.88 -3.93 14.63
C ASN A 102 -13.33 -2.86 13.64
N SER A 103 -13.58 -3.20 12.37
CA SER A 103 -13.87 -2.23 11.31
C SER A 103 -15.34 -1.81 11.22
N GLU A 104 -16.25 -2.47 11.94
CA GLU A 104 -17.69 -2.27 11.78
C GLU A 104 -18.15 -2.44 10.31
N MET A 105 -17.50 -3.35 9.58
CA MET A 105 -17.81 -3.69 8.18
C MET A 105 -17.68 -2.51 7.20
N LYS A 106 -16.73 -1.60 7.42
CA LYS A 106 -16.47 -0.44 6.55
C LYS A 106 -15.00 -0.03 6.57
N THR A 107 -14.60 0.77 5.59
CA THR A 107 -13.33 1.51 5.65
C THR A 107 -13.34 2.49 6.82
N HIS A 108 -12.20 3.08 7.17
CA HIS A 108 -12.10 4.14 8.16
C HIS A 108 -11.20 5.28 7.65
N PRO A 109 -11.32 6.49 8.20
CA PRO A 109 -10.35 7.55 7.95
C PRO A 109 -8.92 7.03 8.14
N VAL A 110 -8.04 7.40 7.20
CA VAL A 110 -6.63 6.98 7.25
C VAL A 110 -5.95 7.54 8.51
N GLY A 111 -4.93 6.83 9.00
CA GLY A 111 -4.08 7.32 10.08
C GLY A 111 -4.68 7.24 11.49
N GLN A 112 -5.79 6.53 11.69
CA GLN A 112 -6.43 6.37 13.00
C GLN A 112 -5.86 5.23 13.85
N LYS A 113 -4.98 4.41 13.27
CA LYS A 113 -4.30 3.29 13.93
C LYS A 113 -2.82 3.59 14.13
N LYS A 114 -2.11 2.72 14.84
CA LYS A 114 -0.68 2.90 15.11
C LYS A 114 0.13 2.78 13.82
N GLN A 115 1.01 3.75 13.57
CA GLN A 115 1.98 3.68 12.49
C GLN A 115 3.06 2.63 12.74
N ASN A 116 3.65 2.14 11.67
CA ASN A 116 4.82 1.27 11.74
C ASN A 116 6.12 2.07 11.97
N PRO A 117 7.30 1.41 12.09
CA PRO A 117 8.57 2.07 12.37
C PRO A 117 9.04 3.10 11.33
N PHE A 118 8.55 3.01 10.09
CA PHE A 118 8.84 3.96 9.02
C PHE A 118 7.88 5.16 8.98
N GLY A 119 6.89 5.19 9.87
CA GLY A 119 5.87 6.25 9.88
C GLY A 119 4.76 6.06 8.85
N LEU A 120 4.53 4.82 8.42
CA LEU A 120 3.40 4.46 7.56
C LEU A 120 2.23 3.97 8.40
N TYR A 121 1.04 4.38 8.02
CA TYR A 121 -0.22 3.96 8.62
C TYR A 121 -0.94 2.98 7.71
N ASP A 122 -1.85 2.21 8.31
CA ASP A 122 -2.79 1.33 7.61
C ASP A 122 -2.10 0.30 6.71
N MET A 123 -0.85 -0.09 7.01
CA MET A 123 -0.12 -1.15 6.29
C MET A 123 -0.65 -2.56 6.62
N THR A 124 -1.72 -2.65 7.41
CA THR A 124 -2.39 -3.90 7.79
C THR A 124 -3.89 -3.63 7.92
N GLY A 125 -4.60 -3.58 6.80
CA GLY A 125 -6.05 -3.45 6.75
C GLY A 125 -6.53 -2.16 6.13
N ASN A 126 -7.74 -1.75 6.50
CA ASN A 126 -8.51 -0.70 5.83
C ASN A 126 -8.84 -1.09 4.38
N VAL A 127 -7.93 -0.99 3.41
CA VAL A 127 -8.09 -1.56 2.07
C VAL A 127 -6.87 -2.35 1.61
N TRP A 128 -7.11 -3.37 0.77
CA TRP A 128 -6.03 -3.98 -0.01
C TRP A 128 -5.46 -2.94 -0.96
N GLU A 129 -4.16 -3.01 -1.22
CA GLU A 129 -3.49 -2.00 -2.02
C GLU A 129 -2.91 -2.60 -3.29
N TRP A 130 -3.31 -2.05 -4.45
CA TRP A 130 -2.70 -2.36 -5.73
C TRP A 130 -1.20 -2.06 -5.72
N THR A 131 -0.41 -2.98 -6.29
CA THR A 131 1.03 -2.80 -6.56
C THR A 131 1.28 -2.88 -8.06
N SER A 132 2.45 -2.44 -8.54
CA SER A 132 2.81 -2.54 -9.96
C SER A 132 3.16 -3.96 -10.41
N SER A 133 3.41 -4.88 -9.46
CA SER A 133 3.89 -6.23 -9.73
C SER A 133 2.82 -7.14 -10.34
N ASP A 134 3.22 -7.93 -11.33
CA ASP A 134 2.43 -9.03 -11.87
C ASP A 134 2.46 -10.25 -10.93
N HIS A 135 1.35 -10.98 -10.89
CA HIS A 135 1.27 -12.24 -10.16
C HIS A 135 1.48 -13.42 -11.12
N GLU A 136 2.17 -14.46 -10.66
CA GLU A 136 2.51 -15.65 -11.44
C GLU A 136 1.27 -16.39 -12.00
N ASN A 137 0.19 -16.41 -11.23
CA ASN A 137 -1.14 -16.92 -11.63
C ASN A 137 -1.97 -15.92 -12.47
N GLY A 138 -1.36 -14.84 -12.96
CA GLY A 138 -2.02 -13.78 -13.71
C GLY A 138 -2.63 -12.67 -12.84
N GLY A 139 -2.81 -11.50 -13.47
CA GLY A 139 -3.32 -10.30 -12.79
C GLY A 139 -2.24 -9.52 -12.04
N LYS A 140 -2.69 -8.59 -11.20
CA LYS A 140 -1.81 -7.68 -10.44
C LYS A 140 -1.85 -8.02 -8.96
N VAL A 141 -0.69 -7.92 -8.31
CA VAL A 141 -0.53 -8.20 -6.89
C VAL A 141 -1.18 -7.10 -6.05
N MET A 142 -1.93 -7.50 -5.02
CA MET A 142 -2.38 -6.63 -3.94
C MET A 142 -1.83 -7.11 -2.59
N ARG A 143 -1.57 -6.15 -1.70
CA ARG A 143 -1.02 -6.37 -0.35
C ARG A 143 -1.85 -5.70 0.75
N GLY A 144 -1.61 -6.09 2.00
CA GLY A 144 -2.07 -5.34 3.19
C GLY A 144 -3.33 -5.82 3.90
N GLY A 145 -4.22 -6.59 3.26
CA GLY A 145 -5.50 -6.93 3.89
C GLY A 145 -6.50 -5.77 3.81
N SER A 146 -7.70 -5.95 4.35
CA SER A 146 -8.73 -4.89 4.33
C SER A 146 -9.69 -5.01 5.51
N TRP A 147 -10.60 -4.04 5.63
CA TRP A 147 -11.64 -3.98 6.65
C TRP A 147 -12.49 -5.26 6.76
N ARG A 148 -12.60 -6.06 5.70
CA ARG A 148 -13.44 -7.28 5.67
C ARG A 148 -12.68 -8.57 5.97
N ASN A 149 -11.36 -8.53 6.07
CA ASN A 149 -10.54 -9.73 6.27
C ASN A 149 -10.42 -10.08 7.75
N SER A 150 -10.25 -11.37 8.05
CA SER A 150 -9.82 -11.81 9.39
C SER A 150 -8.35 -11.46 9.61
N ASP A 151 -7.97 -11.33 10.89
CA ASP A 151 -6.62 -11.07 11.38
C ASP A 151 -5.53 -11.95 10.74
N ASN A 152 -5.82 -13.23 10.47
CA ASN A 152 -4.88 -14.14 9.81
C ASN A 152 -4.47 -13.73 8.39
N SER A 153 -5.28 -12.91 7.71
CA SER A 153 -5.04 -12.48 6.32
C SER A 153 -4.25 -11.17 6.22
N MET A 154 -3.76 -10.63 7.34
CA MET A 154 -3.25 -9.26 7.46
C MET A 154 -1.73 -9.17 7.50
N ARG A 155 -1.03 -10.30 7.33
CA ARG A 155 0.45 -10.39 7.37
C ARG A 155 1.06 -9.59 6.21
N PRO A 156 2.17 -8.85 6.42
CA PRO A 156 2.87 -8.13 5.35
C PRO A 156 3.22 -9.00 4.14
N SER A 157 3.64 -10.24 4.36
CA SER A 157 4.00 -11.20 3.31
C SER A 157 2.79 -11.83 2.59
N LYS A 158 1.56 -11.58 3.06
CA LYS A 158 0.37 -12.09 2.38
C LYS A 158 0.13 -11.26 1.12
N ARG A 159 0.13 -11.94 -0.02
CA ARG A 159 -0.27 -11.43 -1.33
C ARG A 159 -1.57 -12.07 -1.80
N ILE A 160 -2.36 -11.31 -2.53
CA ILE A 160 -3.48 -11.80 -3.35
C ILE A 160 -3.35 -11.21 -4.77
N THR A 161 -4.13 -11.71 -5.73
CA THR A 161 -4.18 -11.15 -7.09
C THR A 161 -5.62 -10.98 -7.56
N SER A 162 -5.80 -10.06 -8.51
CA SER A 162 -7.01 -9.97 -9.33
C SER A 162 -6.66 -9.37 -10.71
N LEU A 163 -7.55 -9.58 -11.68
CA LEU A 163 -7.40 -8.96 -13.00
C LEU A 163 -7.47 -7.43 -12.87
N PRO A 164 -6.64 -6.68 -13.63
CA PRO A 164 -6.46 -5.24 -13.44
C PRO A 164 -7.70 -4.39 -13.77
N LEU A 165 -8.73 -4.98 -14.40
CA LEU A 165 -9.99 -4.31 -14.73
C LEU A 165 -11.00 -4.32 -13.58
N TYR A 166 -10.86 -5.23 -12.61
CA TYR A 166 -11.84 -5.36 -11.53
C TYR A 166 -11.73 -4.23 -10.50
N ARG A 167 -12.86 -3.90 -9.91
CA ARG A 167 -13.02 -2.87 -8.88
C ARG A 167 -13.67 -3.49 -7.66
N TYR A 168 -13.10 -3.24 -6.48
CA TYR A 168 -13.64 -3.76 -5.23
C TYR A 168 -13.72 -2.65 -4.19
N HIS A 169 -14.82 -2.65 -3.42
CA HIS A 169 -15.04 -1.76 -2.27
C HIS A 169 -14.15 -2.00 -1.04
N TYR A 170 -13.11 -2.81 -1.21
CA TYR A 170 -12.09 -3.11 -0.22
C TYR A 170 -10.68 -3.04 -0.82
N VAL A 171 -10.54 -2.52 -2.03
CA VAL A 171 -9.26 -2.36 -2.73
C VAL A 171 -9.08 -0.88 -3.10
N GLY A 172 -7.97 -0.31 -2.64
CA GLY A 172 -7.46 1.00 -3.00
C GLY A 172 -5.99 0.92 -3.37
N PHE A 173 -5.22 1.95 -3.03
CA PHE A 173 -3.79 2.02 -3.32
C PHE A 173 -3.11 3.17 -2.56
N ARG A 174 -1.79 3.13 -2.51
CA ARG A 174 -0.91 4.28 -2.18
C ARG A 174 0.17 4.42 -3.25
N CYS A 175 0.77 5.60 -3.37
CA CYS A 175 1.80 5.85 -4.36
C CYS A 175 3.22 5.85 -3.75
N ALA A 176 4.20 5.62 -4.63
CA ALA A 176 5.62 5.62 -4.33
C ALA A 176 6.39 6.46 -5.37
N VAL A 177 7.59 6.90 -5.00
CA VAL A 177 8.51 7.66 -5.85
C VAL A 177 9.90 7.02 -5.71
N SER A 178 10.51 6.67 -6.85
CA SER A 178 11.89 6.18 -6.88
C SER A 178 12.85 7.29 -6.47
N MET A 179 13.91 6.96 -5.72
CA MET A 179 15.02 7.90 -5.57
C MET A 179 15.78 7.99 -6.90
N THR A 180 15.75 9.15 -7.54
CA THR A 180 16.66 9.42 -8.66
C THR A 180 18.07 9.48 -8.08
N HIS A 181 18.94 8.55 -8.47
CA HIS A 181 20.37 8.77 -8.33
C HIS A 181 20.70 9.99 -9.19
N LYS A 182 20.97 11.14 -8.57
CA LYS A 182 21.87 12.08 -9.22
C LYS A 182 23.18 11.30 -9.35
N LEU A 183 23.52 10.85 -10.55
CA LEU A 183 24.89 10.44 -10.83
C LEU A 183 25.77 11.58 -10.31
N LYS A 184 26.69 11.27 -9.38
CA LYS A 184 27.74 12.20 -9.01
C LYS A 184 28.40 12.65 -10.33
N GLY A 185 28.44 13.96 -10.52
CA GLY A 185 28.79 14.60 -11.79
C GLY A 185 29.98 13.94 -12.48
N PHE A 186 29.75 13.54 -13.73
CA PHE A 186 30.74 13.69 -14.78
C PHE A 186 30.37 14.99 -15.50
N ASP A 187 31.06 16.06 -15.15
CA ASP A 187 31.38 17.21 -16.00
C ASP A 187 32.83 17.54 -15.59
N GLU A 188 33.82 16.97 -16.28
CA GLU A 188 34.45 17.50 -17.50
C GLU A 188 35.59 18.49 -17.19
N ASN A 189 36.81 18.01 -17.47
CA ASN A 189 38.07 18.71 -17.79
C ASN A 189 38.60 19.80 -16.85
#